data_AF-A0A258CJD2-F1
#
_entry.id   AF-A0A258CJD2-F1
#
_cell.length_a   1.000
_cell.length_b   1.000
_cell.length_c   1.000
_cell.angle_alpha   90.00
_cell.angle_beta   90.00
_cell.angle_gamma   90.00
#
_symmetry.space_group_name_H-M   'P 1'
#
loop_
_entity.id
_entity.type
_entity.pdbx_description
1 polymer ?
#
loop_
_entity_poly.entity_id
_entity_poly.type
_entity_poly.pdbx_seq_one_letter_code
_entity_poly.pdbx_strand_id
1 'polypeptide(L)'
;LLAGEQPGARREGGQAVPANLIGTIEGDIFSSPDGLAFDGAGRLWIQTDYADDDPAMQNMGTNQLLCADPRTREVRRFLVGPRGCEITGITWSPDYRAMWVNVQHPQLSFPAGDGKTRPRSSTVLITKDDGGVIGA
;
A
#
# COMPACT_ATOMS: atom_id res chain seq x y z
N LEU A 1 -10.63 11.98 -1.01
CA LEU A 1 -10.50 10.72 -0.25
C LEU A 1 -9.59 11.01 0.93
N LEU A 2 -10.08 10.90 2.16
CA LEU A 2 -9.26 11.09 3.36
C LEU A 2 -8.81 9.73 3.87
N ALA A 3 -7.49 9.52 3.99
CA ALA A 3 -6.92 8.30 4.53
C ALA A 3 -7.18 8.17 6.04
N GLY A 4 -7.26 6.94 6.54
CA GLY A 4 -7.52 6.66 7.95
C GLY A 4 -8.42 5.45 8.17
N GLU A 5 -8.77 5.25 9.43
CA GLU A 5 -9.67 4.19 9.90
C GLU A 5 -11.11 4.42 9.43
N GLN A 6 -11.90 3.35 9.41
CA GLN A 6 -13.33 3.44 9.09
C GLN A 6 -14.12 4.18 10.18
N PRO A 7 -15.20 4.92 9.83
CA PRO A 7 -16.11 5.48 10.82
C PRO A 7 -16.61 4.42 11.81
N GLY A 8 -16.46 4.71 13.10
CA GLY A 8 -16.85 3.78 14.18
C GLY A 8 -15.76 2.77 14.57
N ALA A 9 -14.57 2.82 13.97
CA ALA A 9 -13.44 1.98 14.35
C ALA A 9 -13.06 2.13 15.83
N ARG A 10 -12.61 1.02 16.41
CA ARG A 10 -12.16 0.92 17.80
C ARG A 10 -10.77 0.31 17.83
N ARG A 11 -9.95 0.80 18.76
CA ARG A 11 -8.66 0.22 19.09
C ARG A 11 -8.83 -1.07 19.87
N GLU A 12 -7.73 -1.82 20.01
CA GLU A 12 -7.64 -2.91 20.98
C GLU A 12 -8.04 -2.39 22.38
N GLY A 13 -8.90 -3.13 23.08
CA GLY A 13 -9.52 -2.68 24.34
C GLY A 13 -10.80 -1.84 24.18
N GLY A 14 -11.28 -1.62 22.95
CA GLY A 14 -12.62 -1.08 22.67
C GLY A 14 -12.73 0.45 22.69
N GLN A 15 -11.62 1.17 22.93
CA GLN A 15 -11.59 2.62 22.87
C GLN A 15 -11.84 3.12 21.44
N ALA A 16 -12.62 4.18 21.27
CA ALA A 16 -12.84 4.78 19.96
C ALA A 16 -11.53 5.32 19.37
N VAL A 17 -11.34 5.16 18.06
CA VAL A 17 -10.24 5.80 17.35
C VAL A 17 -10.45 7.33 17.37
N PRO A 18 -9.41 8.14 17.67
CA PRO A 18 -9.49 9.60 17.62
C PRO A 18 -10.03 10.13 16.29
N ALA A 19 -10.85 11.18 16.34
CA ALA A 19 -11.52 11.72 15.16
C ALA A 19 -10.56 12.14 14.04
N ASN A 20 -9.35 12.60 14.37
CA ASN A 20 -8.32 12.99 13.41
C ASN A 20 -7.61 11.80 12.72
N LEU A 21 -7.93 10.56 13.10
CA LEU A 21 -7.44 9.33 12.48
C LEU A 21 -8.55 8.57 11.72
N ILE A 22 -9.77 9.12 11.68
CA ILE A 22 -10.89 8.58 10.91
C ILE A 22 -10.82 9.11 9.48
N GLY A 23 -10.82 8.19 8.52
CA GLY A 23 -10.84 8.48 7.10
C GLY A 23 -12.25 8.47 6.50
N THR A 24 -12.31 8.72 5.20
CA THR A 24 -13.53 8.60 4.38
C THR A 24 -13.30 7.64 3.21
N ILE A 25 -12.46 6.62 3.41
CA ILE A 25 -12.13 5.64 2.37
C ILE A 25 -13.31 4.71 2.16
N GLU A 26 -13.70 4.52 0.90
CA GLU A 26 -14.61 3.47 0.49
C GLU A 26 -13.76 2.24 0.08
N GLY A 27 -13.63 1.27 0.98
CA GLY A 27 -12.81 0.07 0.77
C GLY A 27 -11.67 -0.08 1.78
N ASP A 28 -10.49 -0.47 1.30
CA ASP A 28 -9.35 -0.82 2.14
C ASP A 28 -8.71 0.40 2.82
N ILE A 29 -8.56 0.34 4.15
CA ILE A 29 -7.94 1.40 4.94
C ILE A 29 -6.41 1.45 4.77
N PHE A 30 -5.89 2.67 4.86
CA PHE A 30 -4.47 3.00 4.86
C PHE A 30 -4.24 4.37 5.50
N SER A 31 -2.99 4.71 5.77
CA SER A 31 -2.55 6.02 6.26
C SER A 31 -1.39 6.54 5.41
N SER A 32 -0.99 7.79 5.65
CA SER A 32 0.18 8.44 5.06
C SER A 32 0.40 8.10 3.57
N PRO A 33 -0.58 8.41 2.69
CA PRO A 33 -0.33 8.32 1.26
C PRO A 33 0.85 9.22 0.90
N ASP A 34 1.82 8.65 0.21
CA ASP A 34 3.01 9.35 -0.29
C ASP A 34 2.98 9.32 -1.83
N GLY A 35 3.50 8.25 -2.42
CA GLY A 35 3.66 8.16 -3.86
C GLY A 35 2.33 7.96 -4.59
N LEU A 36 2.06 8.78 -5.61
CA LEU A 36 0.87 8.71 -6.45
C LEU A 36 1.22 8.53 -7.92
N ALA A 37 0.45 7.73 -8.64
CA ALA A 37 0.59 7.62 -10.09
C ALA A 37 -0.73 7.21 -10.77
N PHE A 38 -0.92 7.64 -12.01
CA PHE A 38 -2.00 7.17 -12.87
C PHE A 38 -1.45 6.20 -13.91
N ASP A 39 -2.24 5.17 -14.21
CA ASP A 39 -2.01 4.35 -15.40
C ASP A 39 -2.85 4.80 -16.59
N GLY A 40 -2.67 4.14 -17.74
CA GLY A 40 -3.36 4.47 -18.99
C GLY A 40 -4.87 4.22 -18.97
N ALA A 41 -5.39 3.47 -17.99
CA ALA A 41 -6.81 3.26 -17.78
C ALA A 41 -7.44 4.32 -16.84
N GLY A 42 -6.62 5.21 -16.27
CA GLY A 42 -7.07 6.25 -15.35
C GLY A 42 -7.25 5.78 -13.91
N ARG A 43 -6.72 4.60 -13.54
CA ARG A 43 -6.70 4.15 -12.15
C ARG A 43 -5.64 4.92 -11.37
N LEU A 44 -5.97 5.32 -10.15
CA LEU A 44 -5.04 6.01 -9.24
C LEU A 44 -4.35 4.99 -8.34
N TRP A 45 -3.04 4.86 -8.49
CA TRP A 45 -2.18 4.04 -7.66
C TRP A 45 -1.65 4.87 -6.49
N ILE A 46 -1.79 4.35 -5.27
CA ILE A 46 -1.46 5.03 -4.01
C ILE A 46 -0.46 4.17 -3.25
N GLN A 47 0.69 4.74 -2.91
CA GLN A 47 1.76 4.12 -2.15
C GLN A 47 1.81 4.76 -0.76
N THR A 48 2.17 3.99 0.27
CA THR A 48 2.12 4.48 1.66
C THR A 48 3.49 4.47 2.34
N ASP A 49 3.67 5.44 3.22
CA ASP A 49 4.79 5.56 4.15
C ASP A 49 4.29 5.95 5.55
N TYR A 50 3.83 4.96 6.32
CA TYR A 50 3.55 5.11 7.74
C TYR A 50 4.42 4.17 8.58
N ALA A 51 4.62 4.53 9.84
CA ALA A 51 5.26 3.67 10.83
C ALA A 51 4.32 2.49 11.17
N ASP A 52 4.67 1.30 10.68
CA ASP A 52 3.85 0.08 10.84
C ASP A 52 3.93 -0.56 12.24
N ASP A 53 4.75 0.01 13.13
CA ASP A 53 4.83 -0.29 14.55
C ASP A 53 4.05 0.71 15.43
N ASP A 54 3.53 1.80 14.86
CA ASP A 54 2.66 2.72 15.57
C ASP A 54 1.33 2.03 15.95
N PRO A 55 0.92 2.02 17.23
CA PRO A 55 -0.36 1.49 17.67
C PRO A 55 -1.57 2.03 16.91
N ALA A 56 -1.49 3.25 16.37
CA ALA A 56 -2.55 3.84 15.55
C ALA A 56 -2.70 3.16 14.16
N MET A 57 -1.68 2.45 13.68
CA MET A 57 -1.66 1.80 12.36
C MET A 57 -1.90 0.29 12.43
N GLN A 58 -2.17 -0.26 13.62
CA GLN A 58 -2.26 -1.71 13.84
C GLN A 58 -3.27 -2.42 12.92
N ASN A 59 -4.41 -1.79 12.64
CA ASN A 59 -5.42 -2.38 11.77
C ASN A 59 -5.05 -2.32 10.26
N MET A 60 -4.04 -1.54 9.90
CA MET A 60 -3.62 -1.33 8.50
C MET A 60 -2.49 -2.28 8.07
N GLY A 61 -1.76 -2.86 9.02
CA GLY A 61 -0.63 -3.75 8.72
C GLY A 61 0.62 -2.98 8.30
N THR A 62 1.40 -3.53 7.36
CA THR A 62 2.61 -2.88 6.82
C THR A 62 2.26 -1.98 5.63
N ASN A 63 3.21 -1.17 5.18
CA ASN A 63 3.01 -0.28 4.02
C ASN A 63 2.59 -1.03 2.76
N GLN A 64 1.83 -0.36 1.91
CA GLN A 64 0.98 -0.98 0.91
C GLN A 64 0.96 -0.18 -0.39
N LEU A 65 0.64 -0.88 -1.47
CA LEU A 65 0.20 -0.29 -2.74
C LEU A 65 -1.30 -0.53 -2.87
N LEU A 66 -2.05 0.54 -3.05
CA LEU A 66 -3.48 0.52 -3.32
C LEU A 66 -3.79 1.02 -4.72
N CYS A 67 -4.96 0.64 -5.22
CA CYS A 67 -5.52 1.11 -6.47
C CYS A 67 -6.92 1.66 -6.20
N ALA A 68 -7.14 2.91 -6.61
CA ALA A 68 -8.40 3.60 -6.47
C ALA A 68 -9.02 3.88 -7.84
N ASP A 69 -10.32 3.72 -7.94
CA ASP A 69 -11.10 4.28 -9.04
C ASP A 69 -11.50 5.72 -8.67
N PRO A 70 -10.97 6.75 -9.37
CA PRO A 70 -11.28 8.14 -9.03
C PRO A 70 -12.75 8.53 -9.23
N ARG A 71 -13.51 7.77 -10.03
CA ARG A 71 -14.92 8.04 -10.34
C ARG A 71 -15.82 7.53 -9.23
N THR A 72 -15.63 6.27 -8.83
CA THR A 72 -16.44 5.62 -7.80
C THR A 72 -15.90 5.86 -6.39
N ARG A 73 -14.62 6.24 -6.26
CA ARG A 73 -13.86 6.39 -5.00
C ARG A 73 -13.57 5.08 -4.28
N GLU A 74 -13.89 3.95 -4.89
CA GLU A 74 -13.52 2.63 -4.36
C GLU A 74 -11.99 2.49 -4.33
N VAL A 75 -11.46 2.03 -3.21
CA VAL A 75 -10.04 1.75 -3.00
C VAL A 75 -9.84 0.29 -2.64
N ARG A 76 -8.98 -0.39 -3.39
CA ARG A 76 -8.60 -1.79 -3.13
C ARG A 76 -7.10 -1.89 -2.92
N ARG A 77 -6.71 -2.62 -1.88
CA ARG A 77 -5.32 -2.95 -1.63
C ARG A 77 -4.84 -3.95 -2.67
N PHE A 78 -3.74 -3.63 -3.33
CA PHE A 78 -3.16 -4.45 -4.39
C PHE A 78 -1.94 -5.25 -3.90
N LEU A 79 -1.08 -4.62 -3.10
CA LEU A 79 0.12 -5.25 -2.54
C LEU A 79 0.39 -4.74 -1.12
N VAL A 80 0.97 -5.62 -0.30
CA VAL A 80 1.48 -5.32 1.04
C VAL A 80 2.98 -5.59 1.06
N GLY A 81 3.77 -4.62 1.52
CA GLY A 81 5.22 -4.71 1.62
C GLY A 81 5.71 -5.47 2.85
N PRO A 82 7.00 -5.82 2.90
CA PRO A 82 7.60 -6.41 4.10
C PRO A 82 7.60 -5.43 5.29
N ARG A 83 7.77 -5.97 6.50
CA ARG A 83 7.84 -5.20 7.75
C ARG A 83 8.91 -4.09 7.70
N GLY A 84 8.51 -2.90 8.13
CA GLY A 84 9.36 -1.72 8.27
C GLY A 84 9.81 -1.09 6.94
N CYS A 85 9.28 -1.54 5.80
CA CYS A 85 9.46 -0.84 4.54
C CYS A 85 8.45 0.28 4.37
N GLU A 86 8.72 1.21 3.46
CA GLU A 86 7.69 1.92 2.72
C GLU A 86 7.55 1.30 1.31
N ILE A 87 6.39 1.53 0.70
CA ILE A 87 6.21 1.31 -0.73
C ILE A 87 6.38 2.66 -1.42
N THR A 88 7.21 2.71 -2.45
CA THR A 88 7.51 3.97 -3.16
C THR A 88 8.00 3.68 -4.58
N GLY A 89 7.99 4.70 -5.45
CA GLY A 89 8.40 4.61 -6.85
C GLY A 89 7.66 3.53 -7.66
N ILE A 90 6.87 3.98 -8.64
CA ILE A 90 6.06 3.11 -9.50
C ILE A 90 6.24 3.46 -10.97
N THR A 91 6.33 2.45 -11.82
CA THR A 91 6.33 2.61 -13.29
C THR A 91 5.82 1.34 -13.98
N TRP A 92 5.53 1.43 -15.27
CA TRP A 92 4.97 0.34 -16.07
C TRP A 92 5.70 0.16 -17.39
N SER A 93 5.54 -1.02 -17.98
CA SER A 93 5.77 -1.21 -19.40
C SER A 93 4.73 -0.41 -20.21
N PRO A 94 5.03 -0.02 -21.47
CA PRO A 94 4.08 0.76 -22.28
C PRO A 94 2.71 0.08 -22.51
N ASP A 95 2.67 -1.25 -22.43
CA ASP A 95 1.45 -2.06 -22.56
C ASP A 95 0.76 -2.38 -21.22
N TYR A 96 1.29 -1.86 -20.10
CA TYR A 96 0.79 -2.05 -18.73
C TYR A 96 0.70 -3.52 -18.26
N ARG A 97 1.44 -4.44 -18.89
CA ARG A 97 1.49 -5.86 -18.49
C ARG A 97 2.58 -6.16 -17.45
N ALA A 98 3.51 -5.24 -17.27
CA ALA A 98 4.54 -5.28 -16.24
C ALA A 98 4.50 -3.98 -15.43
N MET A 99 4.57 -4.11 -14.11
CA MET A 99 4.67 -3.00 -13.17
C MET A 99 5.90 -3.16 -12.30
N TRP A 100 6.68 -2.09 -12.15
CA TRP A 100 7.81 -2.02 -11.22
C TRP A 100 7.44 -1.14 -10.04
N VAL A 101 7.71 -1.63 -8.83
CA VAL A 101 7.45 -0.93 -7.57
C VAL A 101 8.69 -1.03 -6.68
N ASN A 102 9.07 0.02 -5.96
CA ASN A 102 10.17 -0.09 -4.99
C ASN A 102 9.65 -0.44 -3.59
N VAL A 103 10.41 -1.30 -2.93
CA VAL A 103 10.38 -1.54 -1.50
C VAL A 103 11.58 -0.81 -0.92
N GLN A 104 11.35 0.27 -0.18
CA GLN A 104 12.42 1.05 0.43
C GLN A 104 12.62 0.65 1.90
N HIS A 105 13.88 0.59 2.34
CA HIS A 105 14.32 0.38 3.72
C HIS A 105 13.63 -0.76 4.51
N PRO A 106 13.46 -1.97 3.95
CA PRO A 106 12.88 -3.08 4.71
C PRO A 106 13.71 -3.35 5.98
N GLN A 107 13.06 -3.71 7.09
CA GLN A 107 13.75 -4.00 8.35
C GLN A 107 14.10 -5.48 8.51
N LEU A 108 13.27 -6.37 7.97
CA LEU A 108 13.53 -7.81 7.96
C LEU A 108 14.44 -8.20 6.78
N SER A 109 14.73 -9.48 6.61
CA SER A 109 15.66 -9.99 5.60
C SER A 109 15.15 -9.95 4.15
N PHE A 110 14.26 -9.02 3.78
CA PHE A 110 13.78 -8.88 2.41
C PHE A 110 14.93 -8.40 1.48
N PRO A 111 15.06 -8.93 0.25
CA PRO A 111 14.19 -9.92 -0.40
C PRO A 111 14.55 -11.40 -0.12
N ALA A 112 15.61 -11.68 0.65
CA ALA A 112 16.05 -13.05 0.91
C ALA A 112 15.06 -13.89 1.73
N GLY A 113 14.29 -13.27 2.63
CA GLY A 113 13.21 -13.94 3.38
C GLY A 113 13.65 -14.97 4.43
N ASP A 114 14.95 -15.06 4.75
CA ASP A 114 15.53 -16.07 5.64
C ASP A 114 15.64 -15.67 7.13
N GLY A 115 15.20 -14.46 7.50
CA GLY A 115 15.31 -13.87 8.83
C GLY A 115 16.74 -13.54 9.29
N LYS A 116 17.75 -13.67 8.41
CA LYS A 116 19.17 -13.56 8.77
C LYS A 116 19.95 -12.62 7.86
N THR A 117 19.69 -12.69 6.56
CA THR A 117 20.36 -11.89 5.56
C THR A 117 20.01 -10.42 5.75
N ARG A 118 21.01 -9.54 5.62
CA ARG A 118 20.83 -8.09 5.76
C ARG A 118 19.77 -7.60 4.75
N PRO A 119 18.76 -6.81 5.18
CA PRO A 119 17.78 -6.21 4.29
C PRO A 119 18.40 -5.43 3.14
N ARG A 120 17.70 -5.42 2.00
CA ARG A 120 18.06 -4.60 0.84
C ARG A 120 16.81 -4.00 0.22
N SER A 121 16.80 -2.67 0.07
CA SER A 121 15.84 -2.00 -0.82
C SER A 121 15.91 -2.65 -2.20
N SER A 122 14.75 -2.89 -2.79
CA SER A 122 14.65 -3.61 -4.06
C SER A 122 13.51 -3.05 -4.90
N THR A 123 13.69 -3.06 -6.22
CA THR A 123 12.59 -2.88 -7.17
C THR A 123 12.03 -4.26 -7.49
N VAL A 124 10.73 -4.45 -7.30
CA VAL A 124 10.01 -5.67 -7.64
C VAL A 124 9.31 -5.52 -8.98
N LEU A 125 9.33 -6.58 -9.79
CA LEU A 125 8.54 -6.70 -11.01
C LEU A 125 7.26 -7.49 -10.69
N ILE A 126 6.12 -6.94 -11.07
CA ILE A 126 4.81 -7.53 -10.90
C ILE A 126 4.21 -7.77 -12.29
N THR A 127 3.78 -9.01 -12.52
CA THR A 127 3.14 -9.49 -13.75
C THR A 127 1.93 -10.35 -13.39
N LYS A 128 0.91 -10.42 -14.25
CA LYS A 128 -0.18 -11.40 -14.11
C LYS A 128 0.24 -12.72 -14.76
N ASP A 129 -0.14 -13.85 -14.16
CA ASP A 129 0.14 -15.19 -14.72
C ASP A 129 -0.51 -15.40 -16.10
N ASP A 130 -1.63 -14.73 -16.35
CA ASP A 130 -2.34 -14.74 -17.64
C ASP A 130 -1.76 -13.74 -18.67
N GLY A 131 -0.72 -12.98 -18.31
CA GLY A 131 -0.12 -11.95 -19.16
C GLY A 131 -1.02 -10.73 -19.41
N GLY A 132 -2.10 -10.57 -18.63
CA GLY A 132 -3.03 -9.45 -18.75
C GLY A 132 -2.47 -8.12 -18.24
N VAL A 133 -3.23 -7.06 -18.47
CA VAL A 133 -2.94 -5.72 -17.94
C VAL A 133 -3.06 -5.71 -16.41
N ILE A 134 -2.10 -5.10 -15.74
CA ILE A 134 -2.08 -4.96 -14.28
C ILE A 134 -3.27 -4.11 -13.81
N GLY A 135 -3.98 -4.58 -12.78
CA GLY A 135 -5.16 -3.92 -12.21
C GLY A 135 -6.44 -3.97 -13.06
N ALA A 136 -6.43 -4.71 -14.19
CA ALA A 136 -7.61 -4.96 -15.02
C ALA A 136 -8.33 -6.25 -14.63
#